data_AF-A0A1Q7WJ71-F1
#
_entry.id   AF-A0A1Q7WJ71-F1
#
_cell.length_a   1.000
_cell.length_b   1.000
_cell.length_c   1.000
_cell.angle_alpha   90.00
_cell.angle_beta   90.00
_cell.angle_gamma   90.00
#
_symmetry.space_group_name_H-M   'P 1'
#
loop_
_entity.id
_entity.type
_entity.pdbx_description
1 polymer ?
#
loop_
_entity_poly.entity_id
_entity_poly.type
_entity_poly.pdbx_seq_one_letter_code
_entity_poly.pdbx_strand_id
1 'polypeptide(L)'
;MEQDIDDAVLGSLERMAGSRALARALKQSLERLTDGSAGPELEELARDVLAGRVELGSLRTSTAYADPLRQALTGFQQWYSHLSPAERDRVLTEARRQLGTD
;
A
#
# COMPACT_ATOMS: atom_id res chain seq x y z
N MET A 1 -17.39 16.57 1.16
CA MET A 1 -16.01 16.88 0.74
C MET A 1 -15.03 15.83 1.22
N GLU A 2 -14.81 15.66 2.53
CA GLU A 2 -13.88 14.63 3.05
C GLU A 2 -14.32 13.19 2.68
N GLN A 3 -15.62 12.91 2.77
CA GLN A 3 -16.19 11.61 2.34
C GLN A 3 -16.08 11.38 0.82
N ASP A 4 -16.22 12.44 0.01
CA ASP A 4 -16.09 12.34 -1.45
C ASP A 4 -14.64 12.02 -1.88
N ILE A 5 -13.66 12.57 -1.15
CA ILE A 5 -12.23 12.28 -1.37
C ILE A 5 -11.93 10.84 -0.95
N ASP A 6 -12.43 10.41 0.21
CA ASP A 6 -12.22 9.05 0.72
C ASP A 6 -12.77 7.99 -0.24
N ASP A 7 -13.98 8.20 -0.78
CA ASP A 7 -14.60 7.32 -1.77
C ASP A 7 -13.84 7.32 -3.11
N ALA A 8 -13.35 8.48 -3.56
CA ALA A 8 -12.55 8.59 -4.77
C ALA A 8 -11.20 7.85 -4.65
N VAL A 9 -10.53 8.02 -3.51
CA VAL A 9 -9.26 7.33 -3.18
C VAL A 9 -9.51 5.82 -3.11
N LEU A 10 -10.53 5.38 -2.39
CA LEU A 10 -10.88 3.96 -2.29
C LEU A 10 -11.24 3.36 -3.65
N GLY A 11 -11.97 4.08 -4.50
CA GLY A 11 -12.29 3.65 -5.85
C GLY A 11 -11.06 3.54 -6.76
N SER A 12 -10.08 4.44 -6.61
CA SER A 12 -8.80 4.35 -7.33
C SER A 12 -7.96 3.15 -6.88
N LEU A 13 -7.88 2.93 -5.57
CA LEU A 13 -7.24 1.77 -4.96
C LEU A 13 -7.88 0.45 -5.41
N GLU A 14 -9.20 0.40 -5.51
CA GLU A 14 -9.94 -0.77 -5.97
C GLU A 14 -9.64 -1.10 -7.43
N ARG A 15 -9.55 -0.10 -8.32
CA ARG A 15 -9.15 -0.31 -9.71
C ARG A 15 -7.73 -0.86 -9.84
N MET A 16 -6.81 -0.46 -8.98
CA MET A 16 -5.44 -0.95 -8.98
C MET A 16 -5.29 -2.33 -8.37
N ALA A 17 -5.90 -2.55 -7.21
CA ALA A 17 -5.78 -3.78 -6.45
C ALA A 17 -6.65 -4.92 -7.01
N GLY A 18 -7.65 -4.58 -7.84
CA GLY A 18 -8.59 -5.53 -8.41
C GLY A 18 -9.63 -6.07 -7.42
N SER A 19 -9.63 -5.60 -6.17
CA SER A 19 -10.68 -5.90 -5.20
C SER A 19 -10.83 -4.81 -4.15
N ARG A 20 -12.07 -4.62 -3.67
CA ARG A 20 -12.41 -3.65 -2.62
C ARG A 20 -11.77 -3.98 -1.28
N ALA A 21 -11.59 -5.26 -0.97
CA ALA A 21 -10.99 -5.70 0.28
C ALA A 21 -9.47 -5.37 0.31
N LEU A 22 -8.76 -5.65 -0.79
CA LEU A 22 -7.37 -5.24 -0.95
C LEU A 22 -7.23 -3.71 -0.94
N ALA A 23 -8.16 -2.98 -1.57
CA ALA A 23 -8.16 -1.52 -1.58
C ALA A 23 -8.24 -0.94 -0.15
N ARG A 24 -9.10 -1.50 0.70
CA ARG A 24 -9.21 -1.10 2.12
C ARG A 24 -7.93 -1.37 2.89
N ALA A 25 -7.29 -2.51 2.68
CA ALA A 25 -6.04 -2.83 3.35
C ALA A 25 -4.88 -1.95 2.87
N LEU A 26 -4.83 -1.63 1.58
CA LEU A 26 -3.89 -0.64 1.04
C LEU A 26 -4.12 0.73 1.68
N LYS A 27 -5.37 1.17 1.78
CA LYS A 27 -5.72 2.44 2.45
C LYS A 27 -5.23 2.48 3.90
N GLN A 28 -5.50 1.42 4.67
CA GLN A 28 -5.00 1.31 6.06
C GLN A 28 -3.47 1.31 6.14
N SER A 29 -2.80 0.68 5.18
CA SER A 29 -1.34 0.71 5.11
C SER A 29 -0.80 2.11 4.83
N LEU A 30 -1.46 2.87 3.94
CA LEU A 30 -1.13 4.28 3.68
C LEU A 30 -1.39 5.14 4.93
N GLU A 31 -2.51 4.94 5.61
CA GLU A 31 -2.82 5.64 6.87
C GLU A 31 -1.68 5.44 7.90
N ARG A 32 -1.19 4.21 8.06
CA ARG A 32 -0.03 3.91 8.93
C ARG A 32 1.28 4.53 8.46
N LEU A 33 1.47 4.70 7.16
CA LEU A 33 2.67 5.36 6.61
C LEU A 33 2.68 6.85 6.93
N THR A 34 1.53 7.48 7.19
CA THR A 34 1.46 8.89 7.62
C THR A 34 2.05 9.15 9.01
N ASP A 35 2.31 8.09 9.78
CA ASP A 35 2.99 8.15 11.08
C ASP A 35 4.51 8.36 10.96
N GLY A 36 5.07 8.34 9.74
CA GLY A 36 6.49 8.60 9.48
C GLY A 36 7.44 7.43 9.73
N SER A 37 6.91 6.27 10.16
CA SER A 37 7.71 5.08 10.49
C SER A 37 8.54 4.52 9.33
N ALA A 38 8.21 4.88 8.08
CA ALA A 38 8.91 4.45 6.87
C ALA A 38 9.77 5.55 6.22
N GLY A 39 9.98 6.69 6.91
CA GLY A 39 10.75 7.82 6.41
C GLY A 39 9.88 8.93 5.79
N PRO A 40 10.42 10.17 5.70
CA PRO A 40 9.65 11.37 5.36
C PRO A 40 9.09 11.34 3.93
N GLU A 41 9.79 10.71 2.98
CA GLU A 41 9.34 10.65 1.59
C GLU A 41 8.10 9.75 1.42
N LEU A 42 8.02 8.66 2.17
CA LEU A 42 6.87 7.75 2.16
C LEU A 42 5.70 8.29 2.97
N GLU A 43 5.99 9.05 4.02
CA GLU A 43 5.02 9.78 4.83
C GLU A 43 4.29 10.85 4.00
N GLU A 44 5.03 11.68 3.27
CA GLU A 44 4.47 12.69 2.37
C GLU A 44 3.65 12.05 1.24
N LEU A 45 4.18 10.97 0.64
CA LEU A 45 3.47 10.22 -0.38
C LEU A 45 2.13 9.69 0.12
N ALA A 46 2.12 9.07 1.31
CA ALA A 46 0.91 8.54 1.90
C ALA A 46 -0.13 9.63 2.14
N ARG A 47 0.28 10.81 2.61
CA ARG A 47 -0.61 11.96 2.78
C ARG A 47 -1.16 12.47 1.46
N ASP A 48 -0.33 12.55 0.43
CA ASP A 48 -0.76 13.04 -0.88
C ASP A 48 -1.74 12.11 -1.58
N VAL A 49 -1.55 10.80 -1.42
CA VAL A 49 -2.49 9.79 -1.93
C VAL A 49 -3.81 9.84 -1.17
N LEU A 50 -3.78 9.88 0.17
CA LEU A 50 -4.98 9.95 1.00
C LEU A 50 -5.76 11.26 0.83
N ALA A 51 -5.07 12.36 0.51
CA ALA A 51 -5.70 13.63 0.17
C ALA A 51 -6.23 13.69 -1.27
N GLY A 52 -6.06 12.63 -2.07
CA GLY A 52 -6.47 12.60 -3.47
C GLY A 52 -5.64 13.53 -4.37
N ARG A 53 -4.49 14.03 -3.89
CA ARG A 53 -3.57 14.89 -4.67
C ARG A 53 -2.76 14.09 -5.67
N VAL A 54 -2.56 12.80 -5.39
CA VAL A 54 -1.82 11.87 -6.25
C VAL A 54 -2.61 10.57 -6.40
N GLU A 55 -2.86 10.16 -7.65
CA GLU A 55 -3.38 8.83 -7.91
C GLU A 55 -2.24 7.79 -7.89
N LEU A 56 -2.42 6.71 -7.11
CA LEU A 56 -1.44 5.62 -7.04
C LEU A 56 -1.13 4.98 -8.41
N GLY A 57 -2.09 5.00 -9.34
CA GLY A 57 -1.89 4.49 -10.70
C GLY A 57 -0.84 5.29 -11.47
N SER A 58 -0.74 6.59 -11.18
CA SER A 58 0.24 7.53 -11.74
C SER A 58 1.61 7.42 -11.08
N LEU A 59 1.71 6.80 -9.89
CA LEU A 59 2.99 6.60 -9.20
C LEU A 59 3.91 5.63 -9.93
N ARG A 60 3.37 4.70 -10.72
CA ARG A 60 4.17 3.81 -11.57
C ARG A 60 4.98 4.59 -12.62
N THR A 61 4.53 5.79 -12.97
CA THR A 61 5.20 6.71 -13.89
C THR A 61 5.88 7.89 -13.19
N SER A 62 5.74 8.01 -11.86
CA SER A 62 6.32 9.12 -11.09
C SER A 62 7.80 8.86 -10.80
N THR A 63 8.67 9.69 -11.36
CA THR A 63 10.12 9.62 -11.12
C THR A 63 10.50 9.93 -9.68
N ALA A 64 9.67 10.67 -8.93
CA ALA A 64 9.93 11.03 -7.54
C ALA A 64 9.73 9.85 -6.57
N TYR A 65 8.79 8.95 -6.86
CA TYR A 65 8.40 7.87 -5.94
C TYR A 65 8.71 6.46 -6.45
N ALA A 66 9.06 6.31 -7.73
CA ALA A 66 9.43 5.01 -8.31
C ALA A 66 10.63 4.37 -7.59
N ASP A 67 11.61 5.18 -7.18
CA ASP A 67 12.83 4.69 -6.52
C ASP A 67 12.58 4.22 -5.08
N PRO A 68 11.98 5.02 -4.19
CA PRO A 68 11.60 4.58 -2.84
C PRO A 68 10.68 3.35 -2.84
N LEU A 69 9.67 3.32 -3.72
CA LEU A 69 8.76 2.17 -3.85
C LEU A 69 9.50 0.91 -4.32
N ARG A 70 10.41 1.04 -5.28
CA ARG A 70 11.22 -0.09 -5.76
C ARG A 70 12.14 -0.62 -4.66
N GLN A 71 12.75 0.26 -3.86
CA GLN A 71 13.56 -0.17 -2.72
C GLN A 71 12.75 -0.92 -1.68
N ALA A 72 11.57 -0.41 -1.30
CA ALA A 72 10.67 -1.08 -0.36
C ALA A 72 10.24 -2.46 -0.86
N LEU A 73 9.86 -2.58 -2.14
CA LEU A 73 9.50 -3.85 -2.77
C LEU A 73 10.67 -4.83 -2.82
N THR A 74 11.87 -4.33 -3.11
CA THR A 74 13.09 -5.16 -3.13
C THR A 74 13.41 -5.70 -1.74
N GLY A 75 13.33 -4.86 -0.70
CA GLY A 75 13.52 -5.26 0.69
C GLY A 75 12.50 -6.31 1.13
N PHE A 76 11.23 -6.12 0.78
CA PHE A 76 10.18 -7.10 1.05
C PHE A 76 10.47 -8.44 0.35
N GLN A 77 10.84 -8.44 -0.94
CA GLN A 77 11.17 -9.66 -1.67
C GLN A 77 12.37 -10.40 -1.08
N GLN A 78 13.40 -9.68 -0.64
CA GLN A 78 14.57 -10.28 0.01
C GLN A 78 14.22 -10.88 1.37
N TRP A 79 13.44 -10.17 2.19
CA TRP A 79 12.96 -10.72 3.46
C TRP A 79 12.10 -11.98 3.23
N TYR A 80 11.15 -11.93 2.29
CA TYR A 80 10.25 -13.04 2.00
C TYR A 80 10.97 -14.27 1.44
N SER A 81 12.04 -14.07 0.65
CA SER A 81 12.85 -15.17 0.12
C SER A 81 13.61 -15.93 1.22
N HIS A 82 13.97 -15.25 2.32
CA HIS A 82 14.63 -15.85 3.47
C HIS A 82 13.68 -16.59 4.42
N LEU A 83 12.36 -16.44 4.28
CA LEU A 83 11.39 -17.16 5.10
C LEU A 83 11.33 -18.65 4.71
N SER A 84 11.21 -19.52 5.72
CA SER A 84 10.88 -20.93 5.53
C SER A 84 9.45 -21.11 5.00
N PRO A 85 9.10 -22.29 4.44
CA PRO A 85 7.74 -22.54 3.94
C PRO A 85 6.64 -22.29 4.98
N ALA A 86 6.87 -22.66 6.24
CA ALA A 86 5.92 -22.46 7.33
C ALA A 86 5.77 -20.98 7.71
N GLU A 87 6.85 -20.19 7.65
CA GLU A 87 6.80 -18.75 7.91
C GLU A 87 6.10 -18.01 6.76
N ARG A 88 6.35 -18.41 5.51
CA ARG A 88 5.61 -17.88 4.36
C ARG A 88 4.11 -18.15 4.48
N ASP A 89 3.73 -19.35 4.88
CA ASP A 89 2.32 -19.72 5.06
C ASP A 89 1.64 -18.91 6.17
N ARG A 90 2.36 -18.63 7.27
CA ARG A 90 1.88 -17.72 8.33
C ARG A 90 1.70 -16.29 7.83
N VAL A 91 2.66 -15.78 7.08
CA VAL A 91 2.59 -14.43 6.48
C VAL A 91 1.43 -14.33 5.50
N LEU A 92 1.22 -15.35 4.66
CA LEU A 92 0.11 -15.40 3.71
C LEU A 92 -1.25 -15.56 4.40
N THR A 93 -1.32 -16.37 5.47
CA THR A 93 -2.55 -16.57 6.25
C THR A 93 -2.93 -15.30 6.99
N GLU A 94 -1.96 -14.61 7.60
CA GLU A 94 -2.18 -13.33 8.25
C GLU A 94 -2.58 -12.26 7.24
N ALA A 95 -1.92 -12.23 6.08
CA ALA A 95 -2.31 -11.35 4.98
C ALA A 95 -3.76 -11.65 4.54
N ARG A 96 -4.14 -12.91 4.29
CA ARG A 96 -5.52 -13.28 3.92
C ARG A 96 -6.55 -12.85 4.95
N ARG A 97 -6.24 -13.05 6.24
CA ARG A 97 -7.09 -12.62 7.36
C ARG A 97 -7.29 -11.10 7.36
N GLN A 98 -6.21 -10.33 7.19
CA GLN A 98 -6.26 -8.86 7.14
C GLN A 98 -6.97 -8.34 5.88
N LEU A 99 -6.80 -9.05 4.76
CA LEU A 99 -7.39 -8.71 3.47
C LEU A 99 -8.82 -9.24 3.30
N GLY A 100 -9.40 -9.90 4.31
CA GLY A 100 -10.76 -10.47 4.26
C GLY A 100 -10.96 -11.43 3.08
N THR A 101 -9.88 -12.08 2.63
CA THR A 101 -9.88 -13.00 1.48
C THR A 101 -9.77 -14.42 2.02
N ASP A 102 -10.86 -14.87 2.66
CA ASP A 102 -11.10 -16.27 3.03
C ASP A 102 -12.04 -16.92 2.00
#